data_AF-A0A5E6N3S0-F1
#
_entry.id   AF-A0A5E6N3S0-F1
#
_cell.length_a   1.000
_cell.length_b   1.000
_cell.length_c   1.000
_cell.angle_alpha   90.00
_cell.angle_beta   90.00
_cell.angle_gamma   90.00
#
_symmetry.space_group_name_H-M   'P 1'
#
loop_
_entity.id
_entity.type
_entity.pdbx_description
1 polymer ?
#
loop_
_entity_poly.entity_id
_entity_poly.type
_entity_poly.pdbx_seq_one_letter_code
_entity_poly.pdbx_strand_id
1 'polypeptide(L)' 'MGAALRHAGTHLHKQQEKRKLILLVTDGEPADIDESDPQHLRFDTKKAVEELYSTGVLTYCLTLDPQADAYVKRYLWRK' A
#
# COMPACT_ATOMS: atom_id res chain seq x y z
N MET A 1 -7.60 -1.61 0.05
CA MET A 1 -6.26 -1.14 0.50
C MET A 1 -5.94 0.30 0.08
N GLY A 2 -6.14 0.72 -1.18
CA GLY A 2 -5.77 2.08 -1.61
C GLY A 2 -6.52 3.22 -0.89
N ALA A 3 -7.79 3.02 -0.51
CA ALA A 3 -8.53 3.99 0.32
C ALA A 3 -7.85 4.24 1.69
N ALA A 4 -7.44 3.16 2.38
CA ALA A 4 -6.73 3.27 3.66
C ALA A 4 -5.39 4.01 3.52
N LEU A 5 -4.64 3.73 2.45
CA LEU A 5 -3.39 4.42 2.13
C LEU A 5 -3.59 5.92 1.90
N ARG A 6 -4.60 6.31 1.11
CA ARG A 6 -4.91 7.74 0.86
C ARG A 6 -5.38 8.46 2.12
N HIS A 7 -6.17 7.76 2.94
CA HIS A 7 -6.60 8.28 4.24
C HIS A 7 -5.39 8.55 5.14
N ALA A 8 -4.51 7.55 5.35
CA ALA A 8 -3.29 7.70 6.13
C ALA A 8 -2.37 8.80 5.58
N GLY A 9 -2.21 8.87 4.25
CA GLY A 9 -1.46 9.92 3.57
C GLY A 9 -1.97 11.32 3.89
N THR A 10 -3.29 11.51 3.86
CA THR A 10 -3.93 12.80 4.20
C THR A 10 -3.62 13.23 5.63
N HIS A 11 -3.57 12.28 6.57
CA HIS A 11 -3.20 12.55 7.96
C HIS A 11 -1.70 12.88 8.10
N LEU A 12 -0.84 12.14 7.42
CA LEU A 12 0.61 12.39 7.41
C LEU A 12 0.97 13.74 6.76
N HIS A 13 0.20 14.19 5.77
CA HIS A 13 0.43 15.50 5.15
C HIS A 13 0.29 16.66 6.13
N LYS A 14 -0.55 16.52 7.16
CA LYS A 14 -0.74 17.54 8.21
C LYS A 14 0.42 17.59 9.22
N GLN A 15 1.29 16.59 9.21
CA GLN A 15 2.44 16.49 10.11
C GLN A 15 3.63 17.30 9.56
N GLN A 16 4.40 17.96 10.45
CA GLN A 16 5.52 18.85 10.10
C GLN A 16 6.82 18.07 9.82
N GLU A 17 6.82 16.78 10.12
CA GLU A 17 7.94 15.87 10.03
C GLU A 17 8.40 15.71 8.59
N LYS A 18 9.71 15.85 8.38
CA LYS A 18 10.32 15.72 7.04
C LYS A 18 10.29 14.30 6.50
N ARG A 19 10.22 13.29 7.38
CA ARG A 19 10.18 11.87 7.00
C ARG A 19 8.82 11.32 7.39
N LYS A 20 8.06 10.83 6.40
CA LYS A 20 6.71 10.30 6.57
C LYS A 20 6.71 8.86 6.11
N LEU A 21 6.18 7.96 6.95
CA LEU A 21 6.24 6.52 6.76
C LEU A 21 4.86 5.91 7.03
N ILE A 22 4.41 5.05 6.12
CA ILE A 22 3.26 4.17 6.30
C ILE A 22 3.76 2.73 6.28
N LEU A 23 3.45 1.97 7.33
CA LEU A 23 3.65 0.52 7.38
C LEU A 23 2.28 -0.16 7.25
N LEU A 24 2.00 -0.73 6.08
CA LEU A 24 0.83 -1.53 5.81
C LEU A 24 1.08 -2.96 6.30
N VAL A 25 0.28 -3.44 7.24
CA VAL A 25 0.34 -4.83 7.71
C VAL A 25 -0.92 -5.53 7.22
N THR A 26 -0.77 -6.60 6.46
CA THR A 26 -1.88 -7.40 5.91
C THR A 26 -1.49 -8.89 5.91
N ASP A 27 -2.46 -9.78 5.97
CA ASP A 27 -2.29 -11.22 5.77
C ASP A 27 -1.99 -11.60 4.31
N GLY A 28 -2.06 -10.64 3.36
CA GLY A 28 -1.66 -10.86 1.97
C GLY A 28 -2.79 -11.35 1.07
N GLU A 29 -4.00 -11.57 1.61
CA GLU A 29 -5.16 -11.88 0.80
C GLU A 29 -5.66 -10.62 0.08
N PRO A 30 -5.67 -10.59 -1.27
CA PRO A 30 -6.31 -9.53 -2.03
C PRO A 30 -7.82 -9.83 -2.07
N ALA A 31 -8.49 -9.74 -0.95
CA ALA A 31 -9.93 -10.01 -0.88
C ALA A 31 -10.59 -9.14 0.18
N ASP A 32 -11.30 -8.11 -0.29
CA ASP A 32 -12.65 -7.93 0.24
C ASP A 32 -13.46 -9.10 -0.31
N ILE A 33 -14.31 -9.69 0.51
CA ILE A 33 -14.91 -11.02 0.31
C ILE A 33 -15.91 -11.02 -0.88
N ASP A 34 -16.15 -9.85 -1.50
CA ASP A 34 -17.16 -9.60 -2.53
C ASP A 34 -16.59 -9.05 -3.86
N GLU A 35 -15.27 -9.01 -4.07
CA GLU A 35 -14.67 -8.31 -5.22
C GLU A 35 -14.08 -9.25 -6.30
N SER A 36 -14.72 -9.25 -7.47
CA SER A 36 -14.56 -10.27 -8.53
C SER A 36 -13.25 -10.21 -9.33
N ASP A 37 -12.46 -9.15 -9.21
CA ASP A 37 -11.19 -9.00 -9.92
C ASP A 37 -10.04 -8.63 -8.96
N PRO A 38 -9.25 -9.63 -8.53
CA PRO A 38 -8.06 -9.40 -7.70
C PRO A 38 -7.06 -8.45 -8.34
N GLN A 39 -7.04 -8.28 -9.68
CA GLN A 39 -6.10 -7.37 -10.33
C GLN A 39 -6.47 -5.89 -10.09
N HIS A 40 -7.76 -5.57 -10.01
CA HIS A 40 -8.22 -4.20 -9.80
C HIS A 40 -7.73 -3.63 -8.46
N LEU A 41 -7.88 -4.40 -7.39
CA LEU A 41 -7.41 -4.05 -6.04
C LEU A 41 -5.90 -3.81 -5.99
N ARG A 42 -5.15 -4.59 -6.77
CA ARG A 42 -3.70 -4.53 -6.87
C ARG A 42 -3.24 -3.25 -7.58
N PHE A 43 -3.89 -2.91 -8.70
CA PHE A 43 -3.61 -1.68 -9.43
C PHE A 43 -3.98 -0.42 -8.63
N ASP A 44 -5.13 -0.42 -7.92
CA ASP A 44 -5.50 0.70 -7.05
C ASP A 44 -4.48 0.90 -5.92
N THR A 45 -4.08 -0.19 -5.27
CA THR A 45 -3.07 -0.13 -4.20
C THR A 45 -1.74 0.39 -4.72
N LYS A 46 -1.28 -0.10 -5.89
CA LYS A 46 -0.07 0.40 -6.54
C LYS A 46 -0.16 1.90 -6.84
N LYS A 47 -1.28 2.35 -7.41
CA LYS A 47 -1.50 3.76 -7.72
C LYS A 47 -1.47 4.63 -6.46
N ALA A 48 -2.10 4.19 -5.38
CA ALA A 48 -2.07 4.88 -4.09
C ALA A 48 -0.64 4.98 -3.53
N VAL A 49 0.17 3.94 -3.66
CA VAL A 49 1.59 3.96 -3.26
C VAL A 49 2.40 4.95 -4.12
N GLU A 50 2.18 4.99 -5.43
CA GLU A 50 2.84 5.94 -6.32
C GLU A 50 2.46 7.40 -5.99
N GLU A 51 1.18 7.67 -5.70
CA GLU A 51 0.70 8.98 -5.25
C GLU A 51 1.37 9.40 -3.94
N LEU A 52 1.46 8.50 -2.95
CA LEU A 52 2.13 8.75 -1.67
C LEU A 52 3.63 8.99 -1.84
N TYR A 53 4.29 8.22 -2.70
CA TYR A 53 5.70 8.40 -2.98
C TYR A 53 5.98 9.77 -3.62
N SER A 54 5.14 10.20 -4.58
CA SER A 54 5.27 11.51 -5.23
C SER A 54 5.16 12.69 -4.26
N THR A 55 4.55 12.46 -3.10
CA THR A 55 4.33 13.46 -2.05
C THR A 55 5.29 13.30 -0.86
N GLY A 56 6.31 12.44 -0.98
CA GLY A 56 7.36 12.26 0.04
C GLY A 56 6.96 11.33 1.19
N VAL A 57 5.92 10.52 1.02
CA VAL A 57 5.49 9.50 1.99
C VAL A 57 5.99 8.14 1.54
N LEU A 58 6.86 7.53 2.35
CA LEU A 58 7.33 6.16 2.12
C LEU A 58 6.28 5.17 2.59
N THR A 59 6.03 4.13 1.80
CA THR A 59 5.05 3.08 2.13
C THR A 59 5.73 1.72 2.06
N TYR A 60 5.60 0.93 3.12
CA TYR A 60 6.09 -0.44 3.21
C TYR A 60 4.93 -1.38 3.49
N CYS A 61 4.92 -2.54 2.83
CA CYS A 61 3.94 -3.60 3.08
C CYS A 61 4.63 -4.77 3.78
N LEU A 62 4.14 -5.13 4.95
CA LEU A 62 4.51 -6.33 5.70
C LEU A 62 3.36 -7.33 5.59
N THR A 63 3.65 -8.48 5.01
CA THR A 63 2.69 -9.57 4.88
C THR A 63 2.99 -10.69 5.87
N LEU A 64 1.96 -11.19 6.56
CA LEU A 64 2.11 -12.32 7.49
C LEU A 64 2.08 -13.70 6.79
N ASP A 65 1.73 -13.74 5.50
CA ASP A 65 1.78 -14.94 4.67
C ASP A 65 3.17 -15.11 3.99
N PRO A 66 3.89 -16.22 4.23
CA PRO A 66 5.17 -16.52 3.57
C PRO A 66 5.08 -16.71 2.04
N GLN A 67 3.89 -16.89 1.45
CA GLN A 67 3.68 -16.94 -0.01
C GLN A 67 3.43 -15.55 -0.63
N ALA A 68 3.07 -14.54 0.18
CA ALA A 68 2.73 -13.20 -0.32
C ALA A 68 3.93 -12.44 -0.92
N ASP A 69 5.15 -12.88 -0.62
CA ASP A 69 6.41 -12.30 -1.11
C ASP A 69 6.47 -12.27 -2.65
N ALA A 70 5.87 -13.27 -3.32
CA ALA A 70 5.83 -13.37 -4.79
C ALA A 70 4.98 -12.27 -5.45
N TYR A 71 3.92 -11.81 -4.76
CA TYR A 71 3.04 -10.76 -5.26
C TYR A 71 3.49 -9.36 -4.84
N VAL A 72 3.92 -9.21 -3.58
CA VAL A 72 4.36 -7.93 -3.01
C VAL A 72 5.61 -7.39 -3.72
N LYS A 73 6.62 -8.24 -3.98
CA LYS A 73 7.85 -7.82 -4.69
C LYS A 73 7.63 -7.28 -6.09
N ARG A 74 6.59 -7.73 -6.80
CA ARG A 74 6.41 -7.40 -8.21
C ARG A 74 5.78 -6.03 -8.45
N TYR A 75 5.01 -5.52 -7.48
CA TYR A 75 4.19 -4.31 -7.68
C TYR A 75 4.37 -3.23 -6.61
N LEU A 76 4.76 -3.59 -5.38
CA LEU A 76 4.92 -2.64 -4.26
C LEU A 76 6.37 -2.21 -4.02
N TRP A 77 7.34 -3.00 -4.48
CA TRP A 77 8.76 -2.69 -4.32
C TRP A 77 9.36 -2.16 -5.63
N ARG A 78 9.97 -0.97 -5.57
CA ARG A 78 11.01 -0.56 -6.51
C ARG A 78 12.29 -0.36 -5.69
N LYS A 79 13.40 -0.91 -6.20
CA LYS A 79 14.74 -0.74 -5.61
C LYS A 79 15.05 0.73 -5.31
#